data_AF-C3PPE4-F1
#
_entry.id   AF-C3PPE4-F1
#
_cell.length_a   1.000
_cell.length_b   1.000
_cell.length_c   1.000
_cell.angle_alpha   90.00
_cell.angle_beta   90.00
_cell.angle_gamma   90.00
#
_symmetry.space_group_name_H-M   'P 1'
#
loop_
_entity.id
_entity.type
_entity.pdbx_description
1 polymer ?
#
loop_
_entity_poly.entity_id
_entity_poly.type
_entity_poly.pdbx_seq_one_letter_code
_entity_poly.pdbx_strand_id
1 'polypeptide(L)'
;RAHLRSCLEKLKDMVPLGPEASRHTTLGLLTKAKRFIKSLEEREKRHSSHKEQLAREQRYLRRRLAQLRARRDVTRPLEESAMAHAHATRADSLSSIESSSGVSTAERSPSSVSESDEVDVIGYTSNQSDSESLVSGHSGDSGVVARRRRRKHRASRYSRV
;
A
#
# COMPACT_ATOMS: atom_id res chain seq x y z
N ARG A 1 33.38 20.21 -27.98
CA ARG A 1 32.92 21.29 -27.08
C ARG A 1 31.44 21.67 -27.26
N ALA A 2 30.94 21.88 -28.49
CA ALA A 2 29.51 22.22 -28.73
C ALA A 2 28.54 21.12 -28.28
N HIS A 3 28.83 19.85 -28.59
CA HIS A 3 28.00 18.71 -28.18
C HIS A 3 27.81 18.62 -26.66
N LEU A 4 28.89 18.78 -25.88
CA LEU A 4 28.82 18.79 -24.42
C LEU A 4 27.86 19.86 -23.89
N ARG A 5 27.86 21.06 -24.47
CA ARG A 5 26.93 22.12 -24.08
C ARG A 5 25.48 21.70 -24.33
N SER A 6 25.19 21.12 -25.49
CA SER A 6 23.85 20.60 -25.80
C SER A 6 23.41 19.52 -24.79
N CYS A 7 24.30 18.61 -24.42
CA CYS A 7 23.98 17.58 -23.41
C CYS A 7 23.69 18.18 -22.03
N LEU A 8 24.44 19.21 -21.62
CA LEU A 8 24.21 19.87 -20.34
C LEU A 8 22.91 20.68 -20.33
N GLU A 9 22.54 21.34 -21.44
CA GLU A 9 21.24 22.03 -21.56
C GLU A 9 20.08 21.04 -21.43
N LYS A 10 20.11 19.91 -22.17
CA LYS A 10 19.10 18.86 -22.03
C LYS A 10 18.99 18.32 -20.60
N LEU A 11 20.13 18.22 -19.89
CA LEU A 11 20.13 17.78 -18.50
C LEU A 11 19.48 18.80 -17.57
N LYS A 12 19.61 20.11 -17.83
CA LYS A 12 18.94 21.15 -17.04
C LYS A 12 17.43 21.04 -17.12
N ASP A 13 16.88 20.68 -18.28
CA ASP A 13 15.43 20.54 -18.49
C ASP A 13 14.82 19.40 -17.66
N MET A 14 15.61 18.35 -17.36
CA MET A 14 15.14 17.18 -16.60
C MET A 14 15.31 17.31 -15.09
N VAL A 15 16.24 18.13 -14.63
CA VAL A 15 16.59 18.25 -13.20
C VAL A 15 15.83 19.42 -12.58
N PRO A 16 15.20 19.26 -11.41
CA PRO A 16 14.56 20.38 -10.72
C PRO A 16 15.63 21.33 -10.16
N LEU A 17 16.05 22.31 -10.94
CA LEU A 17 17.12 23.24 -10.60
C LEU A 17 16.65 24.48 -9.83
N GLY A 18 15.34 24.74 -9.82
CA GLY A 18 14.74 25.95 -9.24
C GLY A 18 15.02 27.20 -10.09
N PRO A 19 14.79 28.42 -9.55
CA PRO A 19 14.95 29.68 -10.29
C PRO A 19 16.37 29.96 -10.77
N GLU A 20 17.37 29.23 -10.27
CA GLU A 20 18.79 29.40 -10.63
C GLU A 20 19.25 28.51 -11.80
N ALA A 21 18.34 27.94 -12.60
CA ALA A 21 18.66 27.00 -13.68
C ALA A 21 19.72 27.52 -14.70
N SER A 22 19.77 28.84 -14.91
CA SER A 22 20.71 29.49 -15.84
C SER A 22 22.13 29.70 -15.27
N ARG A 23 22.30 29.74 -13.93
CA ARG A 23 23.58 30.08 -13.26
C ARG A 23 24.38 28.88 -12.75
N HIS A 24 23.90 27.66 -12.96
CA HIS A 24 24.55 26.47 -12.40
C HIS A 24 25.91 26.16 -13.05
N THR A 25 26.89 25.82 -12.21
CA THR A 25 28.16 25.22 -12.66
C THR A 25 27.94 23.79 -13.14
N THR A 26 28.81 23.28 -14.01
CA THR A 26 28.72 21.88 -14.51
C THR A 26 28.70 20.88 -13.35
N LEU A 27 29.59 21.05 -12.36
CA LEU A 27 29.65 20.18 -11.19
C LEU A 27 28.37 20.24 -10.34
N GLY A 28 27.82 21.45 -10.14
CA GLY A 28 26.58 21.65 -9.39
C GLY A 28 25.38 20.94 -10.05
N LEU A 29 25.29 21.04 -11.39
CA LEU A 29 24.28 20.33 -12.17
C LEU A 29 24.38 18.82 -12.01
N LEU A 30 25.57 18.25 -12.19
CA LEU A 30 25.80 16.80 -12.05
C LEU A 30 25.49 16.31 -10.63
N THR A 31 25.85 17.10 -9.61
CA THR A 31 25.58 16.78 -8.20
C THR A 31 24.07 16.76 -7.91
N LYS A 32 23.32 17.74 -8.41
CA LYS A 32 21.86 17.77 -8.27
C LYS A 32 21.19 16.64 -9.06
N ALA A 33 21.63 16.38 -10.29
CA ALA A 33 21.13 15.28 -11.11
C ALA A 33 21.28 13.92 -10.41
N LYS A 34 22.47 13.63 -9.86
CA LYS A 34 22.72 12.40 -9.09
C LYS A 34 21.78 12.28 -7.89
N ARG A 35 21.52 13.40 -7.20
CA ARG A 35 20.57 13.44 -6.06
C ARG A 35 19.13 13.24 -6.52
N PHE A 36 18.76 13.81 -7.65
CA PHE A 36 17.41 13.71 -8.20
C PHE A 36 17.09 12.28 -8.61
N ILE A 37 18.01 11.57 -9.27
CA ILE A 37 17.88 10.14 -9.58
C ILE A 37 17.57 9.33 -8.30
N LYS A 38 18.36 9.51 -7.23
CA LYS A 38 18.10 8.85 -5.95
C LYS A 38 16.71 9.16 -5.38
N SER A 39 16.26 10.40 -5.49
CA SER A 39 14.93 10.79 -5.01
C SER A 39 13.80 10.15 -5.82
N LEU A 40 14.00 9.97 -7.13
CA LEU A 40 13.05 9.32 -8.03
C LEU A 40 12.96 7.83 -7.69
N GLU A 41 14.10 7.15 -7.54
CA GLU A 41 14.17 5.74 -7.11
C GLU A 41 13.48 5.52 -5.77
N GLU A 42 13.71 6.42 -4.80
CA GLU A 42 13.06 6.35 -3.50
C GLU A 42 11.53 6.56 -3.59
N ARG A 43 11.09 7.54 -4.39
CA ARG A 43 9.66 7.79 -4.61
C ARG A 43 8.99 6.62 -5.31
N GLU A 44 9.62 6.05 -6.32
CA GLU A 44 9.16 4.85 -7.01
C GLU A 44 9.00 3.68 -6.03
N LYS A 45 9.99 3.44 -5.16
CA LYS A 45 9.90 2.43 -4.11
C LYS A 45 8.70 2.66 -3.19
N ARG A 46 8.49 3.90 -2.70
CA ARG A 46 7.34 4.25 -1.85
C ARG A 46 6.01 4.00 -2.55
N HIS A 47 5.89 4.44 -3.81
CA HIS A 47 4.67 4.26 -4.60
C HIS A 47 4.38 2.78 -4.87
N SER A 48 5.42 2.00 -5.16
CA SER A 48 5.31 0.55 -5.35
C SER A 48 4.79 -0.15 -4.08
N SER A 49 5.36 0.18 -2.92
CA SER A 49 4.89 -0.35 -1.63
C SER A 49 3.45 0.06 -1.32
N HIS A 50 3.06 1.30 -1.60
CA HIS A 50 1.69 1.76 -1.39
C HIS A 50 0.70 1.02 -2.31
N LYS A 51 1.05 0.85 -3.60
CA LYS A 51 0.24 0.06 -4.54
C LYS A 51 0.09 -1.39 -4.06
N GLU A 52 1.15 -1.99 -3.52
CA GLU A 52 1.08 -3.35 -2.98
C GLU A 52 0.16 -3.44 -1.76
N GLN A 53 0.23 -2.47 -0.84
CA GLN A 53 -0.66 -2.40 0.31
C GLN A 53 -2.14 -2.32 -0.10
N LEU A 54 -2.46 -1.42 -1.03
CA LEU A 54 -3.82 -1.29 -1.57
C LEU A 54 -4.28 -2.57 -2.27
N ALA A 55 -3.40 -3.26 -2.99
CA ALA A 55 -3.73 -4.54 -3.63
C ALA A 55 -4.03 -5.63 -2.59
N ARG A 56 -3.30 -5.66 -1.47
CA ARG A 56 -3.55 -6.59 -0.35
C ARG A 56 -4.91 -6.30 0.29
N GLU A 57 -5.24 -5.04 0.53
CA GLU A 57 -6.53 -4.60 1.09
C GLU A 57 -7.67 -4.94 0.15
N GLN A 58 -7.54 -4.63 -1.15
CA GLN A 58 -8.54 -4.99 -2.15
C GLN A 58 -8.79 -6.50 -2.18
N ARG A 59 -7.72 -7.31 -2.10
CA ARG A 59 -7.84 -8.78 -2.04
C ARG A 59 -8.55 -9.23 -0.76
N TYR A 60 -8.24 -8.62 0.38
CA TYR A 60 -8.91 -8.90 1.64
C TYR A 60 -10.41 -8.58 1.58
N LEU A 61 -10.76 -7.36 1.16
CA LEU A 61 -12.15 -6.90 1.07
C LEU A 61 -12.96 -7.75 0.08
N ARG A 62 -12.40 -8.11 -1.08
CA ARG A 62 -13.05 -9.02 -2.03
C ARG A 62 -13.36 -10.38 -1.42
N ARG A 63 -12.43 -10.97 -0.66
CA ARG A 63 -12.68 -12.24 0.04
C ARG A 63 -13.75 -12.09 1.11
N ARG A 64 -13.72 -11.01 1.89
CA ARG A 64 -14.71 -10.74 2.94
C ARG A 64 -16.12 -10.60 2.35
N LEU A 65 -16.23 -9.87 1.26
CA LEU A 65 -17.48 -9.71 0.52
C LEU A 65 -17.98 -11.04 -0.05
N ALA A 66 -17.08 -11.87 -0.62
CA ALA A 66 -17.46 -13.20 -1.10
C ALA A 66 -17.98 -14.11 0.03
N GLN A 67 -17.36 -14.08 1.22
CA GLN A 67 -17.83 -14.82 2.40
C GLN A 67 -19.22 -14.35 2.87
N LEU A 68 -19.47 -13.04 2.88
CA LEU A 68 -20.76 -12.48 3.28
C LEU A 68 -21.86 -12.84 2.27
N ARG A 69 -21.55 -12.82 0.97
CA ARG A 69 -22.47 -13.29 -0.08
C ARG A 69 -22.80 -14.77 0.09
N ALA A 70 -21.77 -15.62 0.22
CA ALA A 70 -21.97 -17.05 0.45
C ALA A 70 -22.82 -17.34 1.69
N ARG A 71 -22.63 -16.59 2.80
CA ARG A 71 -23.48 -16.74 3.99
C ARG A 71 -24.94 -16.35 3.72
N ARG A 72 -25.17 -15.26 2.97
CA ARG A 72 -26.52 -14.84 2.57
C ARG A 72 -27.19 -15.89 1.69
N ASP A 73 -26.47 -16.43 0.72
CA ASP A 73 -26.97 -17.44 -0.22
C ASP A 73 -27.33 -18.76 0.50
N VAL A 74 -26.61 -19.12 1.58
CA VAL A 74 -26.95 -20.28 2.44
C VAL A 74 -28.18 -20.03 3.32
N THR A 75 -28.48 -18.77 3.67
CA THR A 75 -29.67 -18.41 4.47
C THR A 75 -30.93 -18.13 3.64
N ARG A 76 -30.80 -17.90 2.34
CA ARG A 76 -31.89 -17.65 1.37
C ARG A 76 -32.51 -18.85 0.63
N PRO A 77 -32.06 -20.13 0.71
CA PRO A 77 -32.64 -21.19 -0.12
C PRO A 77 -34.11 -21.54 0.18
N LEU A 78 -34.66 -21.07 1.32
CA LEU A 78 -35.99 -21.49 1.77
C LEU A 78 -37.12 -20.49 1.49
N GLU A 79 -36.83 -19.20 1.26
CA GLU A 79 -37.88 -18.17 1.12
C GLU A 79 -38.22 -17.83 -0.34
N GLU A 80 -37.30 -18.00 -1.29
CA GLU A 80 -37.50 -17.56 -2.69
C GLU A 80 -38.21 -18.60 -3.57
N SER A 81 -38.06 -19.90 -3.25
CA SER A 81 -38.78 -20.98 -3.95
C SER A 81 -40.30 -20.94 -3.73
N ALA A 82 -40.78 -20.28 -2.67
CA ALA A 82 -42.21 -20.11 -2.43
C ALA A 82 -42.84 -18.98 -3.29
N MET A 83 -42.04 -18.03 -3.80
CA MET A 83 -42.56 -16.86 -4.53
C MET A 83 -42.37 -16.96 -6.06
N ALA A 84 -41.40 -17.75 -6.53
CA ALA A 84 -41.16 -17.98 -7.96
C ALA A 84 -42.22 -18.87 -8.64
N HIS A 85 -42.93 -19.72 -7.89
CA HIS A 85 -43.99 -20.60 -8.44
C HIS A 85 -45.30 -19.88 -8.79
N ALA A 86 -45.47 -18.60 -8.43
CA ALA A 86 -46.68 -17.84 -8.76
C ALA A 86 -46.64 -17.16 -10.15
N HIS A 87 -45.47 -17.05 -10.80
CA HIS A 87 -45.31 -16.32 -12.07
C HIS A 87 -45.04 -17.19 -13.30
N ALA A 88 -44.96 -18.53 -13.15
CA ALA A 88 -44.61 -19.46 -14.23
C ALA A 88 -45.76 -19.81 -15.20
N THR A 89 -46.85 -19.03 -15.23
CA THR A 89 -48.01 -19.31 -16.11
C THR A 89 -48.32 -18.17 -17.08
N ARG A 90 -47.31 -17.51 -17.66
CA ARG A 90 -47.54 -16.72 -18.87
C ARG A 90 -46.28 -16.45 -19.70
N ALA A 91 -46.29 -17.08 -20.87
CA ALA A 91 -45.79 -16.61 -22.16
C ALA A 91 -44.26 -16.59 -22.39
N ASP A 92 -43.82 -17.67 -23.00
CA ASP A 92 -43.07 -17.73 -24.26
C ASP A 92 -42.90 -16.36 -24.98
N SER A 93 -41.66 -15.90 -25.15
CA SER A 93 -41.27 -14.93 -26.18
C SER A 93 -39.75 -14.91 -26.36
N LEU A 94 -39.35 -15.43 -27.52
CA LEU A 94 -38.01 -15.43 -28.08
C LEU A 94 -37.63 -14.01 -28.51
N SER A 95 -36.47 -13.51 -28.13
CA SER A 95 -35.69 -12.62 -29.00
C SER A 95 -34.23 -12.55 -28.56
N SER A 96 -33.40 -13.24 -29.32
CA SER A 96 -31.97 -13.00 -29.47
C SER A 96 -31.74 -11.54 -29.90
N ILE A 97 -30.78 -10.87 -29.26
CA ILE A 97 -30.11 -9.71 -29.86
C ILE A 97 -28.60 -9.91 -29.76
N GLU A 98 -28.02 -9.98 -30.95
CA GLU A 98 -26.62 -10.07 -31.29
C GLU A 98 -25.95 -8.70 -31.17
N SER A 99 -24.62 -8.73 -30.96
CA SER A 99 -23.65 -7.70 -31.39
C SER A 99 -23.63 -6.38 -30.60
N SER A 100 -22.51 -5.71 -30.32
CA SER A 100 -21.15 -5.76 -30.88
C SER A 100 -20.16 -5.14 -29.87
N SER A 101 -18.96 -5.70 -29.76
CA SER A 101 -17.82 -5.11 -29.07
C SER A 101 -17.25 -3.90 -29.83
N GLY A 102 -17.35 -2.70 -29.24
CA GLY A 102 -16.70 -1.48 -29.71
C GLY A 102 -15.59 -1.05 -28.75
N VAL A 103 -14.35 -1.09 -29.23
CA VAL A 103 -13.16 -0.48 -28.61
C VAL A 103 -13.14 1.01 -28.93
N SER A 104 -12.83 1.88 -27.95
CA SER A 104 -12.21 3.23 -28.08
C SER A 104 -12.12 3.85 -26.67
N THR A 105 -10.94 3.90 -26.04
CA THR A 105 -9.95 5.01 -26.01
C THR A 105 -10.41 6.29 -25.29
N ALA A 106 -9.76 6.53 -24.15
CA ALA A 106 -9.28 7.80 -23.57
C ALA A 106 -10.20 9.03 -23.56
N GLU A 107 -10.33 9.67 -22.38
CA GLU A 107 -9.64 10.91 -22.03
C GLU A 107 -10.10 11.38 -20.63
N ARG A 108 -9.32 12.29 -20.05
CA ARG A 108 -9.11 12.54 -18.62
C ARG A 108 -9.99 13.66 -18.04
N SER A 109 -10.44 13.44 -16.80
CA SER A 109 -10.94 14.27 -15.67
C SER A 109 -11.26 15.78 -15.83
N PRO A 110 -12.13 16.33 -14.96
CA PRO A 110 -11.59 16.99 -13.75
C PRO A 110 -12.41 16.73 -12.48
N SER A 111 -11.76 16.35 -11.37
CA SER A 111 -12.33 16.47 -10.02
C SER A 111 -11.79 17.75 -9.39
N SER A 112 -12.70 18.69 -9.10
CA SER A 112 -12.44 19.90 -8.35
C SER A 112 -11.97 19.56 -6.93
N VAL A 113 -10.93 20.25 -6.47
CA VAL A 113 -10.42 20.17 -5.10
C VAL A 113 -11.43 20.86 -4.17
N SER A 114 -11.81 20.19 -3.08
CA SER A 114 -12.48 20.81 -1.95
C SER A 114 -11.61 20.55 -0.73
N GLU A 115 -11.07 21.63 -0.19
CA GLU A 115 -10.23 21.66 0.99
C GLU A 115 -11.14 21.51 2.22
N SER A 116 -10.94 20.45 3.00
CA SER A 116 -11.48 20.36 4.36
C SER A 116 -10.33 20.16 5.31
N ASP A 117 -10.19 21.18 6.16
CA ASP A 117 -9.30 21.31 7.30
C ASP A 117 -9.92 20.56 8.47
N GLU A 118 -9.21 19.56 9.01
CA GLU A 118 -9.62 18.84 10.20
C GLU A 118 -8.44 18.68 11.16
N VAL A 119 -8.60 19.33 12.31
CA VAL A 119 -7.70 19.37 13.45
C VAL A 119 -7.62 18.01 14.15
N ASP A 120 -6.41 17.49 14.33
CA ASP A 120 -6.15 16.27 15.10
C ASP A 120 -6.42 16.50 16.60
N VAL A 121 -7.56 16.01 17.07
CA VAL A 121 -7.84 15.83 18.50
C VAL A 121 -7.59 14.35 18.83
N ILE A 122 -7.05 14.13 20.04
CA ILE A 122 -6.91 12.85 20.78
C ILE A 122 -5.50 12.23 20.72
N GLY A 123 -4.63 12.78 21.57
CA GLY A 123 -3.53 12.05 22.21
C GLY A 123 -3.85 11.80 23.69
N TYR A 124 -4.76 10.86 24.00
CA TYR A 124 -5.05 10.43 25.37
C TYR A 124 -5.05 8.92 25.49
N THR A 125 -3.86 8.34 25.67
CA THR A 125 -3.66 7.09 26.42
C THR A 125 -2.16 6.82 26.50
N SER A 126 -1.49 7.48 27.45
CA SER A 126 -0.20 7.03 27.99
C SER A 126 -0.38 6.88 29.49
N ASN A 127 -0.67 5.63 29.85
CA ASN A 127 -0.32 4.97 31.10
C ASN A 127 1.04 5.44 31.64
N GLN A 128 1.05 6.55 32.39
CA GLN A 128 2.10 6.85 33.35
C GLN A 128 1.97 5.84 34.50
N SER A 129 2.94 4.93 34.58
CA SER A 129 3.23 4.16 35.78
C SER A 129 4.63 4.55 36.20
N ASP A 130 4.71 5.06 37.43
CA ASP A 130 5.88 5.59 38.11
C ASP A 130 7.08 4.64 38.10
N SER A 131 8.30 5.18 37.97
CA SER A 131 9.44 4.93 38.87
C SER A 131 10.77 5.40 38.27
N GLU A 132 11.28 6.56 38.69
CA GLU A 132 12.72 6.82 38.62
C GLU A 132 13.20 7.58 39.87
N SER A 133 13.66 6.78 40.82
CA SER A 133 14.52 7.17 41.93
C SER A 133 15.85 7.69 41.38
N LEU A 134 16.23 8.88 41.82
CA LEU A 134 17.53 9.48 41.57
C LEU A 134 18.58 8.74 42.40
N VAL A 135 19.45 7.96 41.74
CA VAL A 135 20.68 7.46 42.36
C VAL A 135 21.89 7.73 41.48
N SER A 136 22.73 8.60 42.05
CA SER A 136 24.18 8.71 41.97
C SER A 136 24.94 7.77 41.03
N GLY A 137 25.79 8.38 40.20
CA GLY A 137 26.69 7.69 39.30
C GLY A 137 27.89 7.08 39.99
N HIS A 138 28.34 5.92 39.51
CA HIS A 138 29.67 5.37 39.78
C HIS A 138 29.98 4.35 38.68
N SER A 139 31.13 4.53 38.02
CA SER A 139 32.12 3.51 37.62
C SER A 139 31.70 2.18 37.00
N GLY A 140 32.34 1.87 35.86
CA GLY A 140 33.03 0.58 35.71
C GLY A 140 32.41 -0.48 34.80
N ASP A 141 33.15 -0.75 33.71
CA ASP A 141 33.70 -2.06 33.36
C ASP A 141 32.81 -3.19 32.79
N SER A 142 33.31 -3.72 31.66
CA SER A 142 33.29 -5.09 31.11
C SER A 142 32.07 -6.02 31.24
N GLY A 143 31.71 -6.67 30.12
CA GLY A 143 31.06 -7.98 30.19
C GLY A 143 30.34 -8.48 28.94
N VAL A 144 31.06 -9.14 28.05
CA VAL A 144 30.49 -10.07 27.05
C VAL A 144 29.93 -11.31 27.76
N VAL A 145 28.63 -11.59 27.62
CA VAL A 145 28.06 -12.93 27.92
C VAL A 145 27.10 -13.37 26.82
N ALA A 146 27.57 -14.34 26.04
CA ALA A 146 26.78 -15.09 25.07
C ALA A 146 25.70 -15.94 25.79
N ARG A 147 24.44 -15.83 25.35
CA ARG A 147 23.35 -16.70 25.82
C ARG A 147 22.98 -17.73 24.76
N ARG A 148 23.48 -18.95 24.94
CA ARG A 148 23.07 -20.18 24.24
C ARG A 148 21.61 -20.49 24.57
N ARG A 149 20.72 -20.50 23.58
CA ARG A 149 19.34 -21.00 23.75
C ARG A 149 19.32 -22.52 23.66
N ARG A 150 19.12 -23.19 24.79
CA ARG A 150 18.77 -24.62 24.88
C ARG A 150 17.34 -24.83 24.35
N ARG A 151 17.19 -25.51 23.21
CA ARG A 151 15.93 -26.15 22.81
C ARG A 151 15.83 -27.51 23.49
N LYS A 152 14.85 -27.69 24.39
CA LYS A 152 14.48 -29.03 24.89
C LYS A 152 13.62 -29.73 23.83
N HIS A 153 14.17 -30.77 23.21
CA HIS A 153 13.37 -31.80 22.54
C HIS A 153 12.72 -32.67 23.61
N ARG A 154 11.39 -32.82 23.55
CA ARG A 154 10.67 -33.84 24.32
C ARG A 154 10.39 -34.99 23.37
N ALA A 155 11.18 -36.06 23.50
CA ALA A 155 10.94 -37.35 22.88
C ALA A 155 9.76 -38.05 23.56
N SER A 156 8.91 -38.72 22.79
CA SER A 156 8.01 -39.74 23.29
C SER A 156 8.28 -41.03 22.50
N ARG A 157 8.95 -41.97 23.17
CA ARG A 157 8.96 -43.42 22.92
C ARG A 157 8.73 -44.02 24.31
N TYR A 158 7.76 -44.89 24.52
CA TYR A 158 7.71 -46.35 24.34
C TYR A 158 6.28 -46.75 24.82
N SER A 159 5.61 -47.86 24.48
CA SER A 159 5.99 -49.27 24.44
C SER A 159 4.81 -50.09 23.88
N ARG A 160 5.13 -51.26 23.30
CA ARG A 160 4.28 -52.41 22.94
C ARG A 160 3.23 -52.80 24.00
N VAL A 161 2.11 -53.39 23.53
CA VAL A 161 1.78 -54.83 23.69
C VAL A 161 1.19 -55.33 22.36
#